data_AF-A0AAJ0TLZ1-F1
#
_entry.id   AF-A0AAJ0TLZ1-F1
#
_cell.length_a   1.000
_cell.length_b   1.000
_cell.length_c   1.000
_cell.angle_alpha   90.00
_cell.angle_beta   90.00
_cell.angle_gamma   90.00
#
_symmetry.space_group_name_H-M   'P 1'
#
loop_
_entity.id
_entity.type
_entity.pdbx_description
1 polymer ?
#
loop_
_entity_poly.entity_id
_entity_poly.type
_entity_poly.pdbx_seq_one_letter_code
_entity_poly.pdbx_strand_id
1 'polypeptide(L)'
;MAKGYHLKARGRLSKRPVHYALMHGKVSYLALQDLVGAAFGAIFFAVTQEVWDLAARFAPWQTVSVGAGTFLMGYFLIYASRRRKAVTTRVYHHVFLRALEMYVLSFAVSALFVIVLGTAPYSVEPIIKQATLIAMPAMLSAATADLLFY
;
A
#
# COMPACT_ATOMS: atom_id res chain seq x y z
N MET A 1 -68.80 24.86 -7.39
CA MET A 1 -68.47 23.43 -7.64
C MET A 1 -66.96 23.29 -7.67
N ALA A 2 -66.45 22.39 -6.83
CA ALA A 2 -65.03 22.20 -6.55
C ALA A 2 -64.45 20.99 -7.31
N LYS A 3 -63.11 20.87 -7.23
CA LYS A 3 -62.22 19.72 -7.55
C LYS A 3 -61.56 19.80 -8.93
N GLY A 4 -60.25 19.63 -9.08
CA GLY A 4 -59.24 19.27 -8.11
C GLY A 4 -57.83 19.39 -8.69
N TYR A 5 -56.96 20.07 -7.96
CA TYR A 5 -55.52 20.10 -8.23
C TYR A 5 -54.92 18.81 -7.68
N HIS A 6 -54.61 17.85 -8.56
CA HIS A 6 -53.77 16.71 -8.21
C HIS A 6 -52.30 17.17 -8.12
N LEU A 7 -51.94 17.67 -6.94
CA LEU A 7 -50.56 17.80 -6.48
C LEU A 7 -49.91 16.41 -6.46
N LYS A 8 -49.14 16.11 -7.51
CA LYS A 8 -48.26 14.95 -7.57
C LYS A 8 -47.08 15.21 -6.62
N ALA A 9 -47.26 14.80 -5.37
CA ALA A 9 -46.26 14.93 -4.32
C ALA A 9 -44.95 14.25 -4.75
N ARG A 10 -43.89 15.06 -4.80
CA ARG A 10 -42.50 14.65 -5.02
C ARG A 10 -42.06 13.72 -3.91
N GLY A 11 -42.06 12.41 -4.17
CA GLY A 11 -41.19 11.48 -3.47
C GLY A 11 -39.74 11.74 -3.85
N ARG A 12 -39.09 12.74 -3.24
CA ARG A 12 -37.62 12.85 -3.24
C ARG A 12 -37.10 11.71 -2.37
N LEU A 13 -37.05 10.51 -2.95
CA LEU A 13 -36.22 9.42 -2.43
C LEU A 13 -34.79 9.96 -2.35
N SER A 14 -34.31 10.06 -1.12
CA SER A 14 -32.93 10.36 -0.76
C SER A 14 -32.00 9.36 -1.45
N LYS A 15 -31.57 9.68 -2.67
CA LYS A 15 -30.57 8.93 -3.46
C LYS A 15 -29.15 9.14 -2.92
N ARG A 16 -28.96 9.09 -1.60
CA ARG A 16 -27.65 9.26 -0.95
C ARG A 16 -26.98 8.01 -0.33
N PRO A 17 -27.54 6.78 -0.33
CA PRO A 17 -26.79 5.63 0.24
C PRO A 17 -25.88 4.91 -0.77
N VAL A 18 -26.10 5.02 -2.09
CA VAL A 18 -25.39 4.19 -3.09
C VAL A 18 -23.92 4.61 -3.29
N HIS A 19 -23.60 5.90 -3.14
CA HIS A 19 -22.25 6.40 -3.35
C HIS A 19 -21.27 6.00 -2.23
N TYR A 20 -21.73 5.89 -0.98
CA TYR A 20 -20.88 5.46 0.14
C TYR A 20 -20.54 3.98 0.05
N ALA A 21 -21.51 3.12 -0.29
CA ALA A 21 -21.27 1.68 -0.46
C ALA A 21 -20.28 1.39 -1.60
N LEU A 22 -20.39 2.11 -2.72
CA LEU A 22 -19.46 1.98 -3.85
C LEU A 22 -18.03 2.46 -3.53
N MET A 23 -17.88 3.51 -2.71
CA MET A 23 -16.55 4.00 -2.30
C MET A 23 -15.87 3.03 -1.32
N HIS A 24 -16.60 2.49 -0.34
CA HIS A 24 -16.04 1.49 0.58
C HIS A 24 -15.60 0.21 -0.14
N GLY A 25 -16.37 -0.29 -1.11
CA GLY A 25 -15.99 -1.48 -1.88
C GLY A 25 -14.69 -1.32 -2.67
N LYS A 26 -14.48 -0.14 -3.27
CA LYS A 26 -13.25 0.14 -4.06
C LYS A 26 -12.00 0.27 -3.18
N VAL A 27 -12.11 0.95 -2.03
CA VAL A 27 -10.97 1.13 -1.11
C VAL A 27 -10.51 -0.21 -0.54
N SER A 28 -11.45 -1.06 -0.11
CA SER A 28 -11.10 -2.39 0.42
C SER A 28 -10.45 -3.29 -0.62
N TYR A 29 -10.87 -3.21 -1.88
CA TYR A 29 -10.28 -3.98 -2.96
C TYR A 29 -8.82 -3.57 -3.24
N LEU A 30 -8.56 -2.26 -3.32
CA LEU A 30 -7.20 -1.74 -3.53
C LEU A 30 -6.26 -2.10 -2.38
N ALA A 31 -6.71 -1.97 -1.14
CA ALA A 31 -5.92 -2.34 0.03
C ALA A 31 -5.62 -3.85 0.07
N LEU A 32 -6.61 -4.69 -0.26
CA LEU A 32 -6.40 -6.14 -0.34
C LEU A 32 -5.39 -6.50 -1.44
N GLN A 33 -5.44 -5.82 -2.57
CA GLN A 33 -4.52 -6.04 -3.67
C GLN A 33 -3.09 -5.65 -3.29
N ASP A 34 -2.90 -4.50 -2.65
CA ASP A 34 -1.58 -4.07 -2.16
C ASP A 34 -1.04 -5.06 -1.12
N LEU A 35 -1.92 -5.57 -0.24
CA LEU A 35 -1.57 -6.55 0.78
C LEU A 35 -1.10 -7.86 0.14
N VAL A 36 -1.86 -8.40 -0.82
CA VAL A 36 -1.51 -9.64 -1.54
C VAL A 36 -0.22 -9.46 -2.32
N GLY A 37 -0.07 -8.33 -3.02
CA GLY A 37 1.16 -7.98 -3.73
C GLY A 37 2.37 -7.92 -2.78
N ALA A 38 2.24 -7.19 -1.68
CA ALA A 38 3.28 -7.08 -0.66
C ALA A 38 3.65 -8.45 -0.07
N ALA A 39 2.66 -9.28 0.27
CA ALA A 39 2.89 -10.61 0.83
C ALA A 39 3.62 -11.52 -0.16
N PHE A 40 3.25 -11.48 -1.44
CA PHE A 40 3.91 -12.24 -2.48
C PHE A 40 5.37 -11.80 -2.67
N GLY A 41 5.67 -10.50 -2.62
CA GLY A 41 7.05 -10.01 -2.68
C GLY A 41 7.86 -10.36 -1.42
N ALA A 42 7.23 -10.25 -0.25
CA ALA A 42 7.88 -10.49 1.03
C ALA A 42 8.26 -11.97 1.22
N ILE A 43 7.39 -12.92 0.88
CA ILE A 43 7.59 -14.33 1.20
C ILE A 43 8.87 -14.90 0.57
N PHE A 44 9.20 -14.54 -0.68
CA PHE A 44 10.41 -15.05 -1.34
C PHE A 44 11.71 -14.60 -0.66
N PHE A 45 11.70 -13.44 0.00
CA PHE A 45 12.88 -12.89 0.65
C PHE A 45 12.87 -13.13 2.17
N ALA A 46 11.70 -13.35 2.76
CA ALA A 46 11.58 -13.67 4.16
C ALA A 46 12.10 -15.08 4.48
N VAL A 47 12.13 -15.99 3.50
CA VAL A 47 12.55 -17.40 3.68
C VAL A 47 14.00 -17.67 3.28
N THR A 48 14.78 -16.66 2.90
CA THR A 48 16.16 -16.83 2.42
C THR A 48 17.18 -16.46 3.49
N GLN A 49 18.13 -17.37 3.73
CA GLN A 49 19.18 -17.20 4.74
C GLN A 49 20.08 -16.00 4.42
N GLU A 50 20.30 -15.72 3.13
CA GLU A 50 21.14 -14.63 2.65
C GLU A 50 20.62 -13.27 3.11
N VAL A 51 19.29 -13.10 3.16
CA VAL A 51 18.67 -11.85 3.61
C VAL A 51 18.87 -11.68 5.12
N TRP A 52 18.76 -12.76 5.88
CA TRP A 52 18.94 -12.72 7.34
C TRP A 52 20.39 -12.41 7.71
N ASP A 53 21.34 -13.07 7.04
CA ASP A 53 22.77 -12.86 7.22
C ASP A 53 23.18 -11.43 6.82
N LEU A 54 22.61 -10.90 5.74
CA LEU A 54 22.83 -9.53 5.31
C LEU A 54 22.28 -8.52 6.33
N ALA A 55 21.06 -8.76 6.83
CA ALA A 55 20.43 -7.91 7.84
C ALA A 55 21.22 -7.86 9.15
N ALA A 56 21.81 -8.99 9.58
CA ALA A 56 22.60 -9.06 10.80
C ALA A 56 23.87 -8.20 10.73
N ARG A 57 24.43 -8.01 9.52
CA ARG A 57 25.65 -7.22 9.29
C ARG A 57 25.39 -5.73 9.11
N PHE A 58 24.13 -5.31 8.97
CA PHE A 58 23.80 -3.92 8.69
C PHE A 58 24.01 -3.01 9.91
N ALA A 59 24.72 -1.92 9.69
CA ALA A 59 24.72 -0.78 10.58
C ALA A 59 23.36 -0.05 10.51
N PRO A 60 22.90 0.62 11.57
CA PRO A 60 21.61 1.31 11.57
C PRO A 60 21.43 2.33 10.44
N TRP A 61 22.50 3.04 10.05
CA TRP A 61 22.45 3.99 8.94
C TRP A 61 22.24 3.30 7.58
N GLN A 62 22.76 2.07 7.39
CA GLN A 62 22.54 1.30 6.17
C GLN A 62 21.07 0.89 6.05
N THR A 63 20.45 0.49 7.17
CA THR A 63 19.02 0.20 7.24
C THR A 63 18.18 1.41 6.88
N VAL A 64 18.49 2.59 7.44
CA VAL A 64 17.78 3.83 7.09
C VAL A 64 17.95 4.16 5.61
N SER A 65 19.15 4.02 5.05
CA SER A 65 19.41 4.26 3.63
C SER A 65 18.63 3.31 2.71
N VAL A 66 18.54 2.01 3.06
CA VAL A 66 17.74 1.03 2.29
C VAL A 66 16.24 1.34 2.41
N GLY A 67 15.75 1.70 3.59
CA GLY A 67 14.36 2.11 3.78
C GLY A 67 14.01 3.33 2.93
N ALA A 68 14.85 4.37 2.98
CA ALA A 68 14.70 5.57 2.17
C ALA A 68 14.78 5.26 0.66
N GLY A 69 15.72 4.43 0.24
CA GLY A 69 15.85 3.99 -1.16
C GLY A 69 14.62 3.24 -1.65
N THR A 70 14.07 2.34 -0.82
CA THR A 70 12.84 1.59 -1.10
C THR A 70 11.65 2.52 -1.26
N PHE A 71 11.49 3.47 -0.34
CA PHE A 71 10.43 4.47 -0.41
C PHE A 71 10.53 5.31 -1.69
N LEU A 72 11.73 5.83 -2.01
CA LEU A 72 11.96 6.64 -3.21
C LEU A 72 11.68 5.84 -4.48
N MET A 73 12.13 4.59 -4.56
CA MET A 73 11.86 3.70 -5.69
C MET A 73 10.35 3.49 -5.90
N GLY A 74 9.62 3.19 -4.82
CA GLY A 74 8.17 3.06 -4.86
C GLY A 74 7.46 4.35 -5.30
N TYR A 75 7.90 5.49 -4.76
CA TYR A 75 7.43 6.81 -5.17
C TYR A 75 7.62 7.05 -6.67
N PHE A 76 8.81 6.77 -7.22
CA PHE A 76 9.10 6.96 -8.64
C PHE A 76 8.27 6.04 -9.54
N LEU A 77 8.03 4.79 -9.14
CA LEU A 77 7.17 3.85 -9.89
C LEU A 77 5.73 4.36 -9.98
N ILE A 78 5.16 4.75 -8.84
CA ILE A 78 3.79 5.27 -8.78
C ILE A 78 3.70 6.61 -9.53
N TYR A 79 4.70 7.47 -9.37
CA TYR A 79 4.80 8.74 -10.10
C TYR A 79 4.82 8.51 -11.62
N ALA A 80 5.71 7.63 -12.10
CA ALA A 80 5.88 7.34 -13.51
C ALA A 80 4.59 6.81 -14.15
N SER A 81 3.83 6.00 -13.42
CA SER A 81 2.53 5.51 -13.87
C SER A 81 1.45 6.59 -13.93
N ARG A 82 1.31 7.36 -12.85
CA ARG A 82 0.26 8.39 -12.77
C ARG A 82 0.54 9.56 -13.72
N ARG A 83 1.81 9.89 -13.97
CA ARG A 83 2.20 10.90 -14.96
C ARG A 83 1.74 10.54 -16.37
N ARG A 84 1.70 9.25 -16.74
CA ARG A 84 1.20 8.82 -18.06
C ARG A 84 -0.31 9.01 -18.20
N LYS A 85 -1.06 9.01 -17.10
CA LYS A 85 -2.53 9.01 -17.09
C LYS A 85 -3.16 10.36 -16.69
N ALA A 86 -2.44 11.27 -16.03
CA ALA A 86 -3.02 12.51 -15.48
C ALA A 86 -2.22 13.78 -15.82
N VAL A 87 -2.91 14.82 -16.32
CA VAL A 87 -2.37 16.16 -16.68
C VAL A 87 -2.63 17.21 -15.57
N THR A 88 -2.76 16.79 -14.30
CA THR A 88 -3.18 17.71 -13.22
C THR A 88 -2.04 18.07 -12.26
N THR A 89 -2.05 19.31 -11.77
CA THR A 89 -0.99 19.91 -10.94
C THR A 89 -0.91 19.36 -9.51
N ARG A 90 -1.90 18.55 -9.04
CA ARG A 90 -1.92 17.96 -7.69
C ARG A 90 -1.39 16.52 -7.60
N VAL A 91 -0.77 16.01 -8.67
CA VAL A 91 -0.31 14.61 -8.74
C VAL A 91 0.72 14.28 -7.64
N TYR A 92 1.61 15.21 -7.29
CA TYR A 92 2.69 14.94 -6.34
C TYR A 92 2.21 14.54 -4.93
N HIS A 93 1.22 15.25 -4.37
CA HIS A 93 0.73 14.96 -3.03
C HIS A 93 0.03 13.60 -2.95
N HIS A 94 -0.77 13.26 -3.96
CA HIS A 94 -1.44 11.97 -4.04
C HIS A 94 -0.46 10.81 -4.26
N VAL A 95 0.58 11.01 -5.09
CA VAL A 95 1.63 10.02 -5.30
C VAL A 95 2.41 9.78 -4.01
N PHE A 96 2.79 10.84 -3.29
CA PHE A 96 3.53 10.73 -2.04
C PHE A 96 2.75 9.96 -0.98
N LEU A 97 1.48 10.32 -0.75
CA LEU A 97 0.63 9.62 0.22
C LEU A 97 0.46 8.14 -0.13
N ARG A 98 0.25 7.82 -1.41
CA ARG A 98 0.11 6.43 -1.87
C ARG A 98 1.41 5.65 -1.69
N ALA A 99 2.56 6.24 -2.03
CA ALA A 99 3.85 5.61 -1.82
C ALA A 99 4.13 5.34 -0.34
N LEU A 100 3.74 6.27 0.55
CA LEU A 100 3.87 6.11 1.99
C LEU A 100 2.97 5.01 2.54
N GLU A 101 1.69 4.99 2.14
CA GLU A 101 0.74 3.94 2.49
C GLU A 101 1.28 2.55 2.11
N MET A 102 1.71 2.39 0.86
CA MET A 102 2.24 1.13 0.36
C MET A 102 3.54 0.74 1.05
N TYR A 103 4.45 1.69 1.31
CA TYR A 103 5.69 1.40 2.04
C TYR A 103 5.40 0.91 3.47
N VAL A 104 4.49 1.58 4.19
CA VAL A 104 4.09 1.20 5.55
C VAL A 104 3.46 -0.19 5.53
N LEU A 105 2.58 -0.47 4.57
CA LEU A 105 1.96 -1.79 4.41
C LEU A 105 3.01 -2.86 4.13
N SER A 106 3.90 -2.65 3.16
CA SER A 106 4.97 -3.58 2.81
C SER A 106 5.93 -3.84 3.96
N PHE A 107 6.28 -2.80 4.74
CA PHE A 107 7.07 -2.94 5.94
C PHE A 107 6.35 -3.75 7.02
N ALA A 108 5.06 -3.47 7.27
CA ALA A 108 4.26 -4.19 8.25
C ALA A 108 4.12 -5.68 7.90
N VAL A 109 3.85 -5.98 6.62
CA VAL A 109 3.80 -7.35 6.11
C VAL A 109 5.15 -8.05 6.28
N SER A 110 6.25 -7.36 5.95
CA SER A 110 7.61 -7.91 6.10
C SER A 110 7.96 -8.18 7.56
N ALA A 111 7.64 -7.26 8.47
CA ALA A 111 7.83 -7.44 9.90
C ALA A 111 6.99 -8.60 10.45
N LEU A 112 5.75 -8.75 9.98
CA LEU A 112 4.89 -9.89 10.34
C LEU A 112 5.54 -11.21 9.93
N PHE A 113 6.09 -11.32 8.71
CA PHE A 113 6.81 -12.53 8.29
C PHE A 113 8.05 -12.80 9.16
N VAL A 114 8.85 -11.79 9.48
CA VAL A 114 10.02 -11.93 10.37
C VAL A 114 9.61 -12.47 11.75
N ILE A 115 8.52 -11.94 12.32
CA ILE A 115 7.99 -12.37 13.63
C ILE A 115 7.45 -13.80 13.55
N VAL A 116 6.65 -14.12 12.53
CA VAL A 116 6.02 -15.44 12.38
C VAL A 116 7.05 -16.54 12.10
N LEU A 117 8.07 -16.24 11.28
CA LEU A 117 9.12 -17.19 10.95
C LEU A 117 10.20 -17.29 12.04
N GLY A 118 10.24 -16.35 13.00
CA GLY A 118 11.21 -16.37 14.09
C GLY A 118 12.66 -16.19 13.62
N THR A 119 12.87 -15.49 12.50
CA THR A 119 14.17 -15.34 11.83
C THR A 119 15.09 -14.32 12.52
N ALA A 120 14.54 -13.57 13.47
CA ALA A 120 15.25 -12.60 14.29
C ALA A 120 14.95 -12.85 15.77
N PRO A 121 15.89 -12.52 16.68
CA PRO A 121 15.55 -12.37 18.09
C PRO A 121 14.35 -11.43 18.26
N TYR A 122 13.53 -11.64 19.29
CA TYR A 122 12.38 -10.78 19.62
C TYR A 122 12.78 -9.41 20.18
N SER A 123 13.87 -8.82 19.64
CA SER A 123 14.28 -7.44 19.87
C SER A 123 13.93 -6.58 18.67
N VAL A 124 13.66 -5.30 18.92
CA VAL A 124 13.12 -4.37 17.92
C VAL A 124 14.13 -4.12 16.79
N GLU A 125 15.41 -3.99 17.10
CA GLU A 125 16.45 -3.67 16.12
C GLU A 125 16.58 -4.70 14.99
N PRO A 126 16.79 -6.02 15.23
CA PRO A 126 16.92 -6.99 14.15
C PRO A 126 15.63 -7.17 13.35
N ILE A 127 14.46 -7.03 13.99
CA ILE A 127 13.17 -7.03 13.29
C ILE A 127 13.12 -5.88 12.30
N ILE A 128 13.47 -4.65 12.71
CA ILE A 128 13.51 -3.49 11.81
C ILE A 128 14.50 -3.73 10.66
N LYS A 129 15.70 -4.25 10.93
CA LYS A 129 16.71 -4.50 9.89
C LYS A 129 16.22 -5.49 8.82
N GLN A 130 15.72 -6.65 9.24
CA GLN A 130 15.19 -7.66 8.32
C GLN A 130 13.94 -7.18 7.59
N ALA A 131 12.99 -6.59 8.31
CA ALA A 131 11.76 -6.07 7.72
C ALA A 131 12.04 -4.99 6.67
N THR A 132 13.05 -4.12 6.89
CA THR A 132 13.42 -3.08 5.93
C THR A 132 13.98 -3.67 4.63
N LEU A 133 14.81 -4.72 4.72
CA LEU A 133 15.34 -5.41 3.53
C LEU A 133 14.24 -6.12 2.75
N ILE A 134 13.34 -6.82 3.44
CA ILE A 134 12.23 -7.57 2.83
C ILE A 134 11.15 -6.61 2.30
N ALA A 135 11.02 -5.41 2.88
CA ALA A 135 10.07 -4.39 2.42
C ALA A 135 10.38 -3.92 0.99
N MET A 136 11.63 -4.01 0.53
CA MET A 136 12.01 -3.60 -0.82
C MET A 136 11.29 -4.41 -1.93
N PRO A 137 11.45 -5.75 -2.00
CA PRO A 137 10.70 -6.56 -2.96
C PRO A 137 9.19 -6.57 -2.70
N ALA A 138 8.76 -6.47 -1.42
CA ALA A 138 7.34 -6.34 -1.09
C ALA A 138 6.72 -5.05 -1.68
N MET A 139 7.40 -3.91 -1.54
CA MET A 139 6.96 -2.63 -2.10
C MET A 139 6.93 -2.65 -3.62
N LEU A 140 7.92 -3.27 -4.26
CA LEU A 140 7.94 -3.45 -5.72
C LEU A 140 6.75 -4.28 -6.22
N SER A 141 6.45 -5.38 -5.53
CA SER A 141 5.33 -6.26 -5.88
C SER A 141 3.99 -5.56 -5.68
N ALA A 142 3.79 -4.87 -4.55
CA ALA A 142 2.61 -4.06 -4.31
C ALA A 142 2.46 -2.94 -5.35
N ALA A 143 3.53 -2.20 -5.64
CA ALA A 143 3.54 -1.16 -6.67
C ALA A 143 3.17 -1.73 -8.04
N THR A 144 3.72 -2.88 -8.41
CA THR A 144 3.41 -3.54 -9.68
C THR A 144 1.95 -4.00 -9.75
N ALA A 145 1.38 -4.50 -8.65
CA ALA A 145 -0.05 -4.79 -8.59
C ALA A 145 -0.87 -3.51 -8.81
N ASP A 146 -0.58 -2.42 -8.09
CA ASP A 146 -1.25 -1.11 -8.29
C ASP A 146 -1.14 -0.66 -9.76
N LEU A 147 -0.01 -0.88 -10.42
CA LEU A 147 0.18 -0.57 -11.84
C LEU A 147 -0.72 -1.36 -12.80
N LEU A 148 -0.98 -2.64 -12.51
CA LEU A 148 -1.73 -3.54 -13.40
C LEU A 148 -3.25 -3.32 -13.30
N PHE A 149 -3.75 -2.93 -12.13
CA PHE A 149 -5.19 -2.85 -11.86
C PHE A 149 -5.72 -1.40 -11.79
N TYR A 150 -4.86 -0.41 -12.02
CA TYR A 150 -5.20 1.02 -12.16
C TYR A 150 -5.05 1.46 -13.61
#